data_AF-A0A9D4CC02-F1
#
_entry.id   AF-A0A9D4CC02-F1
#
_cell.length_a   1.000
_cell.length_b   1.000
_cell.length_c   1.000
_cell.angle_alpha   90.00
_cell.angle_beta   90.00
_cell.angle_gamma   90.00
#
_symmetry.space_group_name_H-M   'P 1'
#
loop_
_entity.id
_entity.type
_entity.pdbx_description
1 polymer ?
#
loop_
_entity_poly.entity_id
_entity_poly.type
_entity_poly.pdbx_seq_one_letter_code
_entity_poly.pdbx_strand_id
1 'polypeptide(L)' 'MYRLPGLHVTDSGQVLVCGYSSHTVVQVDRDGRQILAEVVTENNCVFRPISVYYSKHTRSIIVGMWYNNDIIVFKEQ' A
#
# COMPACT_ATOMS: atom_id res chain seq x y z
N MET A 1 -2.94 -16.81 -12.19
CA MET A 1 -1.93 -15.81 -12.62
C MET A 1 -1.42 -15.12 -11.37
N TYR A 2 -0.19 -15.39 -10.93
CA TYR A 2 0.40 -14.69 -9.78
C TYR A 2 0.78 -13.29 -10.25
N ARG A 3 -0.08 -12.30 -9.95
CA ARG A 3 0.26 -10.89 -10.21
C ARG A 3 1.21 -10.44 -9.12
N LEU A 4 2.33 -9.84 -9.51
CA LEU A 4 3.28 -9.30 -8.53
C LEU A 4 2.58 -8.21 -7.71
N PRO A 5 2.72 -8.24 -6.38
CA PRO A 5 2.18 -7.19 -5.53
C PRO A 5 2.82 -5.84 -5.89
N GLY A 6 1.99 -4.80 -5.96
CA GLY A 6 2.49 -3.43 -6.12
C GLY A 6 3.38 -3.03 -4.94
N LEU A 7 4.44 -2.28 -5.23
CA LEU A 7 5.32 -1.74 -4.21
C LEU A 7 5.74 -0.30 -4.55
N HIS A 8 6.07 0.47 -3.51
CA HIS A 8 6.56 1.83 -3.66
C HIS A 8 7.57 2.15 -2.55
N VAL A 9 8.68 2.80 -2.90
CA VAL A 9 9.66 3.27 -1.93
C VAL A 9 9.31 4.71 -1.55
N THR A 10 9.12 4.96 -0.25
CA THR A 10 8.84 6.31 0.28
C THR A 10 10.10 7.18 0.23
N ASP A 11 9.94 8.47 0.47
CA ASP A 11 11.06 9.42 0.60
C ASP A 11 11.97 9.12 1.80
N SER A 12 11.43 8.51 2.87
CA SER A 12 12.19 7.99 4.00
C SER A 12 12.94 6.68 3.70
N GLY A 13 12.75 6.09 2.51
CA GLY A 13 13.37 4.83 2.09
C GLY A 13 12.66 3.58 2.58
N GLN A 14 11.53 3.70 3.29
CA GLN A 14 10.69 2.58 3.66
C GLN A 14 9.92 2.07 2.44
N VAL A 15 9.45 0.83 2.48
CA VAL A 15 8.76 0.21 1.34
C VAL A 15 7.30 -0.02 1.69
N LEU A 16 6.39 0.49 0.87
CA LEU A 16 4.98 0.11 0.90
C LEU A 16 4.79 -1.12 0.01
N VAL A 17 4.06 -2.12 0.50
CA VAL A 17 3.83 -3.39 -0.22
C VAL A 17 2.34 -3.74 -0.18
N CYS A 18 1.75 -4.00 -1.34
CA CYS A 18 0.37 -4.50 -1.44
C CYS A 18 0.31 -6.00 -1.10
N GLY A 19 -0.48 -6.36 -0.09
CA GLY A 19 -0.85 -7.73 0.19
C GLY A 19 -2.15 -8.09 -0.53
N TYR A 20 -2.06 -8.74 -1.70
CA TYR A 20 -3.25 -9.09 -2.50
C TYR A 20 -4.24 -9.97 -1.73
N SER A 21 -3.76 -11.06 -1.11
CA SER A 21 -4.62 -12.00 -0.39
C SER A 21 -4.89 -11.59 1.06
N SER A 22 -4.06 -10.73 1.65
CA SER A 22 -4.26 -10.18 2.98
C SER A 22 -5.12 -8.92 2.97
N HIS A 23 -5.43 -8.38 1.79
CA HIS A 23 -6.21 -7.15 1.63
C HIS A 23 -5.63 -5.95 2.38
N THR A 24 -4.30 -5.93 2.55
CA THR A 24 -3.58 -4.90 3.28
C THR A 24 -2.58 -4.17 2.39
N VAL A 25 -2.21 -2.96 2.79
CA VAL A 25 -0.93 -2.36 2.40
C VAL A 25 -0.11 -2.24 3.67
N VAL A 26 1.10 -2.80 3.63
CA VAL A 26 2.02 -2.76 4.77
C VAL A 26 3.19 -1.86 4.46
N GLN A 27 3.69 -1.20 5.49
CA GLN A 27 4.97 -0.52 5.46
C GLN A 27 6.04 -1.46 6.01
N VAL A 28 7.13 -1.58 5.27
CA VAL A 28 8.29 -2.41 5.59
C VAL A 28 9.48 -1.49 5.79
N ASP A 29 10.42 -1.90 6.65
CA ASP A 29 11.68 -1.19 6.79
C ASP A 29 12.44 -1.06 5.46
N ARG A 30 13.41 -0.15 5.42
CA ARG A 30 14.22 0.13 4.24
C ARG A 30 15.04 -1.06 3.73
N ASP A 31 15.27 -2.05 4.59
CA ASP A 31 16.03 -3.25 4.29
C ASP A 31 15.12 -4.38 3.79
N GLY A 32 13.80 -4.16 3.77
CA GLY A 32 12.79 -5.15 3.36
C GLY A 32 12.60 -6.30 4.36
N ARG A 33 13.04 -6.16 5.61
CA ARG A 33 13.16 -7.28 6.56
C ARG A 33 12.02 -7.37 7.56
N GLN A 34 11.52 -6.24 8.04
CA GLN A 34 10.49 -6.20 9.07
C GLN A 34 9.30 -5.36 8.62
N ILE A 35 8.10 -5.88 8.89
CA ILE A 35 6.86 -5.11 8.78
C ILE A 35 6.83 -4.12 9.94
N LEU A 36 6.71 -2.84 9.62
CA LEU A 36 6.64 -1.74 10.58
C LEU A 36 5.20 -1.41 10.95
N ALA A 37 4.29 -1.42 9.97
CA ALA A 37 2.89 -1.09 10.18
C ALA A 37 1.99 -1.66 9.07
N GLU A 38 0.73 -1.94 9.43
CA GLU A 38 -0.36 -2.07 8.45
C GLU A 38 -0.97 -0.69 8.24
N VAL A 39 -0.63 -0.05 7.12
CA VAL A 39 -1.03 1.36 6.86
C VAL A 39 -2.44 1.46 6.27
N VAL A 40 -2.89 0.39 5.61
CA VAL A 40 -4.23 0.29 5.04
C VAL A 40 -4.72 -1.15 5.19
N THR A 41 -5.97 -1.33 5.59
CA THR A 41 -6.59 -2.63 5.85
C THR A 41 -7.98 -2.75 5.22
N GLU A 42 -8.61 -3.92 5.32
CA GLU A 42 -10.01 -4.12 4.91
C GLU A 42 -10.99 -3.16 5.60
N ASN A 43 -10.69 -2.73 6.84
CA ASN A 43 -11.50 -1.75 7.57
C ASN A 43 -11.52 -0.37 6.88
N ASN A 44 -10.56 -0.13 6.00
CA ASN A 44 -10.50 1.05 5.16
C ASN A 44 -11.16 0.84 3.78
N CYS A 45 -11.97 -0.21 3.64
CA CYS A 45 -12.62 -0.63 2.39
C CYS A 45 -11.63 -1.00 1.28
N VAL A 46 -10.40 -1.40 1.63
CA VAL A 46 -9.43 -1.90 0.66
C VAL A 46 -9.54 -3.41 0.49
N PHE A 47 -9.75 -3.84 -0.75
CA PHE A 47 -9.82 -5.25 -1.10
C PHE A 47 -8.91 -5.57 -2.28
N ARG A 48 -8.01 -6.54 -2.06
CA ARG A 48 -7.06 -7.03 -3.07
C ARG A 48 -6.30 -5.89 -3.77
N PRO A 49 -5.52 -5.11 -3.00
CA PRO A 49 -4.74 -4.02 -3.56
C PRO A 49 -3.70 -4.57 -4.55
N ILE A 50 -3.51 -3.85 -5.66
CA ILE A 50 -2.63 -4.25 -6.77
C ILE A 50 -1.54 -3.22 -7.07
N SER A 51 -1.75 -1.97 -6.64
CA SER A 51 -0.80 -0.88 -6.80
C SER A 51 -0.86 0.05 -5.61
N VAL A 52 0.28 0.64 -5.27
CA VAL A 52 0.41 1.64 -4.22
C VAL A 52 1.35 2.75 -4.69
N TYR A 53 1.05 3.98 -4.29
CA TYR A 53 1.90 5.14 -4.50
C TYR A 53 1.88 6.03 -3.26
N TYR A 54 3.03 6.59 -2.89
CA TYR A 54 3.13 7.57 -1.81
C TYR A 54 3.40 8.96 -2.39
N SER A 55 2.49 9.89 -2.12
CA SER A 55 2.66 11.30 -2.48
C SER A 55 3.31 12.07 -1.34
N LYS A 56 4.60 12.38 -1.48
CA LYS A 56 5.31 13.23 -0.49
C LYS A 56 4.70 14.63 -0.33
N HIS A 57 4.06 15.15 -1.38
CA HIS A 57 3.49 16.50 -1.37
C HIS A 57 2.26 16.59 -0.48
N THR A 58 1.40 15.56 -0.53
CA THR A 58 0.12 15.52 0.18
C THR A 58 0.14 14.58 1.37
N ARG A 59 1.28 13.94 1.66
CA ARG A 59 1.44 12.85 2.65
C ARG A 59 0.33 11.81 2.50
N SER A 60 0.06 11.40 1.27
CA SER A 60 -1.06 10.51 0.96
C SER A 60 -0.60 9.19 0.37
N ILE A 61 -1.24 8.11 0.79
CA ILE A 61 -1.10 6.78 0.22
C ILE A 61 -2.27 6.58 -0.74
N ILE A 62 -1.94 6.33 -2.01
CA ILE A 62 -2.90 6.08 -3.09
C ILE A 62 -2.85 4.59 -3.38
N VAL A 63 -3.99 3.90 -3.25
CA VAL A 63 -4.09 2.45 -3.42
C VAL A 63 -5.06 2.12 -4.54
N GLY A 64 -4.58 1.37 -5.55
CA GLY A 64 -5.42 0.83 -6.61
C GLY A 64 -5.83 -0.61 -6.30
N MET A 65 -7.10 -0.94 -6.56
CA MET A 65 -7.69 -2.25 -6.24
C MET A 65 -8.07 -3.05 -7.49
N TRP A 66 -8.09 -4.39 -7.37
CA TRP A 66 -8.38 -5.28 -8.52
C TRP A 66 -9.83 -5.18 -9.00
N TYR A 67 -10.81 -5.19 -8.10
CA TYR A 67 -12.18 -5.57 -8.47
C TYR A 67 -12.98 -4.49 -9.20
N ASN A 68 -12.68 -3.21 -9.02
CA ASN A 68 -13.56 -2.13 -9.47
C ASN A 68 -12.86 -0.99 -10.23
N ASN A 69 -11.56 -1.08 -10.49
CA ASN A 69 -10.74 0.09 -10.90
C ASN A 69 -10.83 1.27 -9.91
N ASP A 70 -11.32 1.03 -8.70
CA ASP A 70 -11.40 2.03 -7.65
C ASP A 70 -10.01 2.37 -7.12
N ILE A 71 -9.83 3.64 -6.82
CA ILE A 71 -8.63 4.18 -6.17
C ILE A 71 -9.09 4.79 -4.85
N ILE A 72 -8.45 4.38 -3.75
CA ILE A 72 -8.64 5.01 -2.45
C ILE A 72 -7.40 5.86 -2.12
N VAL A 73 -7.65 7.05 -1.59
CA VAL A 73 -6.61 7.98 -1.13
C VAL A 73 -6.70 8.12 0.38
N PHE A 74 -5.67 7.65 1.07
CA PHE A 74 -5.50 7.81 2.51
C PHE A 74 -4.53 8.96 2.77
N LYS A 75 -4.87 9.84 3.70
CA LYS A 75 -3.95 10.87 4.18
C LYS A 75 -3.38 10.40 5.52
N GLU A 76 -2.06 10.40 5.64
CA GLU A 76 -1.46 10.37 6.97
C GLU A 76 -1.84 11.66 7.70
N GLN A 77 -2.24 11.54 8.97
CA GLN A 77 -2.46 12.68 9.87
C GLN A 77 -1.12 13.18 10.43
#